data_AF-A0A402AHY6-F1
#
_entry.id   AF-A0A402AHY6-F1
#
_cell.length_a   1.000
_cell.length_b   1.000
_cell.length_c   1.000
_cell.angle_alpha   90.00
_cell.angle_beta   90.00
_cell.angle_gamma   90.00
#
_symmetry.space_group_name_H-M   'P 1'
#
loop_
_entity.id
_entity.type
_entity.pdbx_description
1 polymer ?
#
loop_
_entity_poly.entity_id
_entity_poly.type
_entity_poly.pdbx_seq_one_letter_code
_entity_poly.pdbx_strand_id
1 'polypeptide(L)' 'MNINPGQIDQMLNSIPYPISKDSLIQQARQFGANDQIIGMLDKLPDKTFNSADDLKSSFSGFGNLGGMKL' A
#
# COMPACT_ATOMS: atom_id res chain seq x y z
N MET A 1 11.14 -1.14 13.93
CA MET A 1 11.16 -2.51 13.38
C MET A 1 10.85 -2.39 11.89
N ASN A 2 11.66 -2.97 11.01
CA ASN A 2 11.40 -2.97 9.56
C ASN A 2 10.42 -4.10 9.26
N ILE A 3 9.27 -3.80 8.63
CA ILE A 3 8.43 -4.85 8.05
C ILE A 3 9.25 -5.54 6.96
N ASN A 4 9.33 -6.87 7.05
CA ASN A 4 9.92 -7.69 6.01
C ASN A 4 8.89 -7.93 4.89
N PRO A 5 9.32 -8.07 3.62
CA PRO A 5 8.43 -8.26 2.48
C PRO A 5 7.44 -9.43 2.66
N GLY A 6 7.85 -10.52 3.33
CA GLY A 6 6.95 -11.64 3.62
C GLY A 6 5.77 -11.31 4.55
N GLN A 7 5.93 -10.35 5.46
CA GLN A 7 4.83 -9.87 6.31
C GLN A 7 3.86 -8.98 5.54
N ILE A 8 4.34 -8.26 4.51
CA ILE A 8 3.49 -7.49 3.61
C ILE A 8 2.59 -8.44 2.83
N ASP A 9 3.13 -9.51 2.26
CA ASP A 9 2.31 -10.49 1.54
C ASP A 9 1.28 -11.16 2.45
N GLN A 10 1.65 -11.54 3.68
CA GLN A 10 0.69 -12.12 4.63
C GLN A 10 -0.41 -11.10 5.03
N MET A 11 -0.03 -9.85 5.28
CA MET A 11 -0.97 -8.76 5.56
C MET A 11 -1.95 -8.59 4.39
N LEU A 12 -1.43 -8.48 3.16
CA LEU A 12 -2.24 -8.29 1.96
C LEU A 12 -3.21 -9.46 1.70
N ASN A 13 -2.83 -10.68 2.07
CA ASN A 13 -3.71 -11.86 1.98
C ASN A 13 -4.71 -11.96 3.15
N SER A 14 -4.41 -11.36 4.29
CA SER A 14 -5.25 -11.40 5.49
C SER A 14 -6.26 -10.25 5.58
N ILE A 15 -6.12 -9.23 4.72
CA ILE A 15 -7.03 -8.07 4.69
C ILE A 15 -8.36 -8.47 4.03
N PRO A 16 -9.51 -8.17 4.65
CA PRO A 16 -10.79 -8.31 3.99
C PRO A 16 -10.94 -7.20 2.93
N TYR A 17 -10.99 -7.60 1.66
CA TYR A 17 -11.35 -6.70 0.58
C TYR A 17 -12.89 -6.66 0.42
N PRO A 18 -13.47 -5.52 0.02
CA PRO A 18 -12.81 -4.25 -0.36
C PRO A 18 -12.28 -3.43 0.84
N ILE A 19 -11.14 -2.76 0.67
CA ILE A 19 -10.52 -1.90 1.69
C ILE A 19 -10.25 -0.48 1.16
N SER A 20 -10.56 0.55 1.94
CA SER A 20 -10.25 1.95 1.63
C SER A 20 -8.79 2.29 1.97
N LYS A 21 -8.25 3.35 1.35
CA LYS A 21 -6.90 3.87 1.63
C LYS A 21 -6.63 4.07 3.12
N ASP A 22 -7.53 4.73 3.85
CA ASP A 22 -7.36 4.97 5.30
C ASP A 22 -7.31 3.68 6.11
N SER A 23 -8.23 2.75 5.85
CA SER A 23 -8.25 1.44 6.51
C SER A 23 -6.99 0.64 6.20
N LEU A 24 -6.46 0.74 4.98
CA LEU A 24 -5.20 0.12 4.59
C LEU A 24 -4.02 0.71 5.34
N ILE A 25 -3.96 2.05 5.49
CA ILE A 25 -2.94 2.74 6.27
C ILE A 25 -3.02 2.31 7.74
N GLN A 26 -4.23 2.20 8.30
CA GLN A 26 -4.42 1.72 9.68
C GLN A 26 -3.94 0.29 9.85
N GLN A 27 -4.31 -0.62 8.93
CA GLN A 27 -3.82 -2.00 8.93
C GLN A 27 -2.29 -2.02 8.82
N ALA A 28 -1.71 -1.34 7.85
CA ALA A 28 -0.26 -1.26 7.70
C ALA A 28 0.43 -0.77 9.00
N ARG A 29 -0.10 0.26 9.67
CA ARG A 29 0.41 0.73 10.98
C ARG A 29 0.29 -0.35 12.06
N GLN A 30 -0.84 -1.06 12.13
CA GLN A 30 -1.06 -2.16 13.10
C GLN A 30 -0.10 -3.34 12.85
N PHE A 31 0.22 -3.63 11.60
CA PHE A 31 1.21 -4.64 11.21
C PHE A 31 2.67 -4.18 11.42
N GLY A 32 2.89 -2.90 11.80
CA GLY A 32 4.20 -2.35 12.11
C GLY A 32 4.89 -1.64 10.95
N ALA A 33 4.15 -1.20 9.92
CA ALA A 33 4.72 -0.55 8.75
C ALA A 33 5.45 0.73 9.16
N ASN A 34 6.62 0.93 8.56
CA ASN A 34 7.41 2.12 8.81
C ASN A 34 6.77 3.35 8.15
N ASP A 35 7.15 4.53 8.61
CA ASP A 35 6.65 5.80 8.07
C ASP A 35 6.90 5.95 6.56
N GLN A 36 7.92 5.29 6.01
CA GLN A 36 8.17 5.29 4.57
C GLN A 36 7.06 4.56 3.79
N ILE A 37 6.66 3.37 4.25
CA ILE A 37 5.55 2.62 3.64
C ILE A 37 4.25 3.40 3.84
N ILE A 38 3.99 3.91 5.05
CA ILE A 38 2.80 4.71 5.32
C ILE A 38 2.74 5.95 4.44
N GLY A 39 3.85 6.67 4.26
CA GLY A 39 3.92 7.84 3.40
C GLY A 39 3.75 7.51 1.91
N MET A 40 4.09 6.30 1.48
CA MET A 40 3.78 5.84 0.12
C MET A 40 2.30 5.48 -0.03
N LEU A 41 1.70 4.83 0.97
CA LEU A 41 0.27 4.50 0.99
C LEU A 41 -0.61 5.77 1.04
N ASP A 42 -0.17 6.79 1.77
CA ASP A 42 -0.85 8.09 1.88
C ASP A 42 -0.92 8.83 0.53
N LYS A 43 0.11 8.65 -0.31
CA LYS A 43 0.18 9.19 -1.68
C LYS A 43 -0.69 8.44 -2.68
N LEU A 44 -1.26 7.29 -2.30
CA LEU A 44 -2.17 6.57 -3.20
C LEU A 44 -3.47 7.37 -3.38
N PRO A 45 -4.12 7.24 -4.55
CA PRO A 45 -5.42 7.84 -4.76
C PRO A 45 -6.41 7.32 -3.71
N ASP A 46 -7.30 8.21 -3.27
CA ASP A 46 -8.36 7.87 -2.34
C ASP A 46 -9.42 7.03 -3.05
N LYS A 47 -9.14 5.73 -3.14
CA LYS A 47 -10.03 4.74 -3.75
C LYS A 47 -10.10 3.50 -2.88
N THR A 48 -11.14 2.73 -3.14
CA THR A 48 -11.33 1.42 -2.55
C THR A 48 -10.60 0.38 -3.40
N PHE A 49 -9.70 -0.35 -2.77
CA PHE A 49 -8.98 -1.45 -3.37
C PHE A 49 -9.78 -2.73 -3.20
N ASN A 50 -10.00 -3.45 -4.29
CA ASN A 50 -10.79 -4.68 -4.27
C ASN A 50 -9.94 -5.95 -4.11
N SER A 51 -8.61 -5.83 -4.30
CA SER A 51 -7.67 -6.94 -4.18
C SER A 51 -6.26 -6.44 -3.87
N ALA A 52 -5.40 -7.34 -3.38
CA ALA A 52 -3.97 -7.08 -3.20
C ALA A 52 -3.30 -6.67 -4.52
N ASP A 53 -3.70 -7.27 -5.64
CA ASP A 53 -3.18 -6.93 -6.98
C ASP A 53 -3.53 -5.51 -7.44
N ASP A 54 -4.74 -5.02 -7.15
CA ASP A 54 -5.15 -3.64 -7.48
C ASP A 54 -4.31 -2.62 -6.70
N LEU A 55 -4.00 -2.94 -5.46
CA LEU A 55 -3.14 -2.16 -4.59
C LEU A 55 -1.67 -2.19 -5.06
N LYS A 56 -1.12 -3.37 -5.36
CA LYS A 56 0.23 -3.55 -5.95
C LYS A 56 0.36 -2.83 -7.29
N SER A 57 -0.67 -2.91 -8.15
CA SER A 57 -0.73 -2.21 -9.43
C SER A 57 -0.74 -0.69 -9.26
N SER A 58 -1.52 -0.18 -8.30
CA SER A 58 -1.57 1.26 -8.00
C SER A 58 -0.24 1.77 -7.43
N PHE A 59 0.42 0.97 -6.59
CA PHE A 59 1.73 1.27 -6.02
C PHE A 59 2.84 1.24 -7.08
N SER A 60 2.84 0.24 -7.96
CA SER A 60 3.77 0.12 -9.10
C SER A 60 3.58 1.25 -10.11
N GLY A 61 2.32 1.62 -10.39
CA GLY A 61 1.97 2.75 -11.25
C GLY A 61 2.48 4.10 -10.71
N PHE A 62 2.55 4.27 -9.40
CA PHE A 62 3.11 5.48 -8.77
C PHE A 62 4.63 5.59 -8.94
N GLY A 63 5.35 4.45 -8.93
CA GLY A 63 6.80 4.41 -9.14
C GLY A 63 7.25 4.85 -10.54
N ASN A 64 6.34 4.95 -11.52
CA ASN A 64 6.62 5.35 -12.90
C ASN A 64 6.32 6.83 -13.21
N LEU A 65 6.08 7.68 -12.21
CA LEU A 65 5.82 9.12 -12.40
C LEU A 65 7.09 10.00 -12.43
N GLY A 66 8.28 9.39 -12.54
CA GLY A 66 9.56 10.10 -12.72
C GLY A 66 10.00 10.32 -14.17
N GLY A 67 9.14 9.99 -15.14
CA GLY A 67 9.49 9.99 -16.58
C GLY A 67 9.23 11.29 -17.36
N MET A 68 8.71 12.36 -16.76
CA MET A 68 8.71 13.67 -17.43
C MET A 68 10.10 14.31 -17.30
N LYS A 69 10.96 14.00 -18.27
CA LYS A 69 12.08 14.89 -18.59
C LYS A 69 11.51 16.14 -19.28
N LEU A 70 11.83 17.30 -18.71
CA LEU A 70 11.73 18.63 -19.31
C LEU A 70 12.39 18.67 -20.69
#